data_AF-K0F346-F1
#
_entry.id   AF-K0F346-F1
#
_cell.length_a   1.000
_cell.length_b   1.000
_cell.length_c   1.000
_cell.angle_alpha   90.00
_cell.angle_beta   90.00
_cell.angle_gamma   90.00
#
_symmetry.space_group_name_H-M   'P 1'
#
loop_
_entity.id
_entity.type
_entity.pdbx_description
1 polymer ?
#
loop_
_entity_poly.entity_id
_entity_poly.type
_entity_poly.pdbx_seq_one_letter_code
_entity_poly.pdbx_strand_id
1 'polypeptide(L)'
;MNGAGHALFAYGTLQFPEMLEVLLGRIPTLTPAVAVGWRAAALPGLLYPGLVPHPDAVAPGVLVTGLTAAEWHILDTFEDDEYDLCPIPLPHPPATPWTYLWTGPVAQDNWDAPTFARTHLASFVVHTRAWCRAMLDERSGGTGGGELSGDAATSSP
;
A
#
# COMPACT_ATOMS: atom_id res chain seq x y z
N MET A 1 -10.60 -11.07 3.01
CA MET A 1 -10.49 -11.49 4.43
C MET A 1 -11.65 -10.97 5.27
N ASN A 2 -12.06 -11.69 6.33
CA ASN A 2 -12.95 -11.15 7.38
C ASN A 2 -12.15 -10.18 8.29
N GLY A 3 -11.70 -9.05 7.74
CA GLY A 3 -10.66 -8.18 8.31
C GLY A 3 -10.99 -7.48 9.65
N ALA A 4 -12.12 -7.77 10.28
CA ALA A 4 -12.50 -7.17 11.55
C ALA A 4 -11.47 -7.57 12.63
N GLY A 5 -10.60 -6.62 13.01
CA GLY A 5 -9.59 -6.80 14.05
C GLY A 5 -8.17 -7.12 13.54
N HIS A 6 -7.97 -7.27 12.23
CA HIS A 6 -6.63 -7.45 11.67
C HIS A 6 -5.97 -6.10 11.35
N ALA A 7 -4.71 -5.94 11.74
CA ALA A 7 -3.89 -4.78 11.43
C ALA A 7 -3.10 -4.98 10.13
N LEU A 8 -2.89 -3.91 9.38
CA LEU A 8 -2.04 -3.89 8.19
C LEU A 8 -0.73 -3.17 8.52
N PHE A 9 0.41 -3.73 8.16
CA PHE A 9 1.65 -2.99 8.07
C PHE A 9 1.78 -2.40 6.68
N ALA A 10 1.73 -1.08 6.58
CA ALA A 10 1.90 -0.34 5.34
C ALA A 10 3.28 0.31 5.32
N TYR A 11 4.07 0.00 4.29
CA TYR A 11 5.45 0.49 4.10
C TYR A 11 5.61 1.33 2.82
N GLY A 12 4.60 1.33 1.96
CA GLY A 12 4.57 2.03 0.67
C GLY A 12 3.61 3.21 0.67
N THR A 13 2.85 3.35 -0.42
CA THR A 13 1.92 4.49 -0.63
C THR A 13 0.78 4.49 0.39
N LEU A 14 0.33 3.33 0.85
CA LEU A 14 -0.70 3.21 1.89
C LEU A 14 -0.27 3.72 3.28
N GLN A 15 1.00 4.11 3.48
CA GLN A 15 1.42 4.73 4.74
C GLN A 15 0.99 6.20 4.85
N PHE A 16 0.62 6.82 3.73
CA PHE A 16 0.25 8.23 3.70
C PHE A 16 -1.24 8.41 4.05
N PRO A 17 -1.58 9.30 5.01
CA PRO A 17 -2.97 9.58 5.37
C PRO A 17 -3.84 9.99 4.19
N GLU A 18 -3.27 10.75 3.24
CA GLU A 18 -3.96 11.23 2.04
C GLU A 18 -4.40 10.08 1.13
N MET A 19 -3.60 9.02 1.04
CA MET A 19 -3.95 7.82 0.29
C MET A 19 -5.09 7.06 0.95
N LEU A 20 -5.00 6.88 2.26
CA LEU A 20 -6.04 6.20 3.04
C LEU A 20 -7.36 6.98 3.03
N GLU A 21 -7.31 8.30 3.13
CA GLU A 21 -8.51 9.15 3.05
C GLU A 21 -9.20 9.04 1.69
N VAL A 22 -8.42 9.00 0.60
CA VAL A 22 -8.97 8.87 -0.76
C VAL A 22 -9.63 7.50 -0.96
N LEU A 23 -8.99 6.43 -0.48
CA LEU A 23 -9.48 5.06 -0.66
C LEU A 23 -10.66 4.74 0.28
N LEU A 24 -10.59 5.18 1.53
CA LEU A 24 -11.50 4.74 2.60
C LEU A 24 -12.53 5.82 3.00
N GLY A 25 -12.36 7.06 2.54
CA GLY A 25 -13.18 8.20 2.97
C GLY A 25 -12.92 8.66 4.41
N ARG A 26 -11.88 8.12 5.06
CA ARG A 26 -11.41 8.49 6.39
C ARG A 26 -9.94 8.08 6.58
N ILE A 27 -9.32 8.58 7.64
CA ILE A 27 -7.98 8.14 8.05
C ILE A 27 -8.12 7.17 9.24
N PRO A 28 -7.71 5.89 9.11
CA PRO A 28 -7.65 4.96 10.23
C PRO A 28 -6.52 5.31 11.21
N THR A 29 -6.44 4.58 12.33
CA THR A 29 -5.37 4.79 13.29
C THR A 29 -4.04 4.30 12.70
N LEU A 30 -3.09 5.22 12.60
CA LEU A 30 -1.72 4.98 12.13
C LEU A 30 -0.75 5.03 13.30
N THR A 31 -0.03 3.93 13.53
CA THR A 31 1.03 3.87 14.54
C THR A 31 2.35 3.60 13.84
N PRO A 32 3.40 4.43 14.02
CA PRO A 32 4.72 4.13 13.47
C PRO A 32 5.20 2.73 13.87
N ALA A 33 5.73 2.00 12.90
CA ALA A 33 6.20 0.64 13.10
C ALA A 33 7.40 0.35 12.19
N VAL A 34 8.14 -0.72 12.51
CA VAL A 34 9.30 -1.14 11.71
C VAL A 34 9.30 -2.66 11.50
N ALA A 35 9.66 -3.09 10.30
CA ALA A 35 9.86 -4.50 9.97
C ALA A 35 11.37 -4.80 9.89
N VAL A 36 11.90 -5.51 10.89
CA VAL A 36 13.32 -5.91 10.96
C VAL A 36 13.56 -7.15 10.09
N GLY A 37 14.64 -7.15 9.32
CA GLY A 37 14.93 -8.20 8.34
C GLY A 37 14.25 -7.99 7.00
N TRP A 38 13.69 -6.79 6.76
CA TRP A 38 12.97 -6.42 5.55
C TRP A 38 13.45 -5.06 5.05
N ARG A 39 13.33 -4.83 3.75
CA ARG A 39 13.51 -3.51 3.13
C ARG A 39 12.37 -3.22 2.17
N ALA A 40 11.97 -1.94 2.09
CA ALA A 40 11.10 -1.44 1.04
C ALA A 40 11.97 -1.13 -0.20
N ALA A 41 12.01 -2.04 -1.15
CA ALA A 41 12.81 -1.92 -2.35
C ALA A 41 12.13 -1.04 -3.38
N ALA A 42 12.90 -0.22 -4.10
CA ALA A 42 12.40 0.43 -5.31
C ALA A 42 12.14 -0.63 -6.38
N LEU A 43 11.10 -0.43 -7.16
CA LEU A 43 10.69 -1.34 -8.22
C LEU A 43 10.94 -0.67 -9.58
N PRO A 44 11.57 -1.36 -10.56
CA PRO A 44 11.85 -0.76 -11.86
C PRO A 44 10.59 -0.27 -12.55
N GLY A 45 10.55 1.03 -12.86
CA GLY A 45 9.44 1.66 -13.57
C GLY A 45 8.22 1.98 -12.71
N LEU A 46 8.18 1.57 -11.43
CA LEU A 46 7.03 1.78 -10.55
C LEU A 46 7.33 2.82 -9.47
N LEU A 47 6.31 3.57 -9.08
CA LEU A 47 6.36 4.65 -8.09
C LEU A 47 6.20 4.17 -6.65
N TYR A 48 5.78 2.92 -6.46
CA TYR A 48 5.59 2.31 -5.17
C TYR A 48 6.65 1.23 -4.89
N PRO A 49 6.91 0.91 -3.62
CA PRO A 49 7.91 -0.08 -3.25
C PRO A 49 7.37 -1.50 -3.21
N GLY A 50 8.28 -2.47 -3.25
CA GLY A 50 8.02 -3.85 -2.84
C GLY A 50 8.75 -4.20 -1.54
N LEU A 51 8.04 -4.79 -0.56
CA LEU A 51 8.68 -5.30 0.64
C LEU A 51 9.34 -6.65 0.36
N VAL A 52 10.65 -6.73 0.58
CA VAL A 52 11.44 -7.94 0.35
C VAL A 52 12.37 -8.26 1.53
N PRO A 53 12.69 -9.54 1.76
CA PRO A 53 13.62 -9.93 2.82
C PRO A 53 15.01 -9.32 2.61
N HIS A 54 15.59 -8.79 3.67
CA HIS A 54 16.98 -8.35 3.72
C HIS A 54 17.47 -8.37 5.18
N PRO A 55 18.32 -9.34 5.58
CA PRO A 55 18.63 -9.61 6.99
C PRO A 55 19.10 -8.41 7.81
N ASP A 56 19.92 -7.55 7.21
CA ASP A 56 20.51 -6.39 7.88
C ASP A 56 19.72 -5.08 7.69
N ALA A 57 18.51 -5.16 7.13
CA ALA A 57 17.67 -4.00 6.87
C ALA A 57 16.52 -3.87 7.87
N VAL A 58 16.00 -2.65 7.96
CA VAL A 58 14.80 -2.31 8.72
C VAL A 58 13.92 -1.44 7.83
N ALA A 59 12.73 -1.93 7.48
CA ALA A 59 11.77 -1.17 6.69
C ALA A 59 10.89 -0.33 7.63
N PRO A 60 10.92 1.01 7.54
CA PRO A 60 9.96 1.86 8.24
C PRO A 60 8.59 1.76 7.58
N GLY A 61 7.55 1.93 8.39
CA GLY A 61 6.17 2.01 7.92
C GLY A 61 5.22 2.39 9.03
N VAL A 62 3.94 2.08 8.82
CA VAL A 62 2.88 2.32 9.79
C VAL A 62 2.03 1.07 9.97
N LEU A 63 1.62 0.83 11.20
CA LEU A 63 0.58 -0.11 11.54
C LEU A 63 -0.78 0.59 11.42
N VAL A 64 -1.56 0.19 10.42
CA VAL A 64 -2.93 0.61 10.17
C VAL A 64 -3.86 -0.28 10.97
N THR A 65 -4.60 0.32 11.90
CA THR A 65 -5.54 -0.39 12.78
C THR A 65 -6.93 0.23 12.74
N GLY A 66 -7.92 -0.54 13.21
CA GLY A 66 -9.32 -0.11 13.17
C GLY A 66 -9.94 -0.16 11.77
N LEU A 67 -9.44 -1.03 10.89
CA LEU A 67 -10.03 -1.30 9.58
C LEU A 67 -11.25 -2.23 9.75
N THR A 68 -12.34 -1.90 9.07
CA THR A 68 -13.49 -2.77 8.88
C THR A 68 -13.22 -3.79 7.77
N ALA A 69 -14.03 -4.85 7.69
CA ALA A 69 -13.90 -5.83 6.61
C ALA A 69 -14.11 -5.22 5.21
N ALA A 70 -14.98 -4.22 5.08
CA ALA A 70 -15.22 -3.54 3.81
C ALA A 70 -14.01 -2.70 3.37
N GLU A 71 -13.38 -1.99 4.30
CA GLU A 71 -12.18 -1.20 4.03
C GLU A 71 -10.98 -2.08 3.70
N TRP A 72 -10.83 -3.18 4.41
CA TRP A 72 -9.85 -4.22 4.05
C TRP A 72 -10.02 -4.68 2.61
N HIS A 73 -11.26 -4.94 2.19
CA HIS A 73 -11.52 -5.35 0.81
C HIS A 73 -11.21 -4.25 -0.22
N ILE A 74 -11.42 -2.97 0.11
CA ILE A 74 -11.02 -1.85 -0.76
C ILE A 74 -9.50 -1.82 -0.92
N LEU A 75 -8.73 -1.91 0.18
CA LEU A 75 -7.27 -1.92 0.13
C LEU A 75 -6.75 -3.13 -0.66
N ASP A 76 -7.32 -4.30 -0.42
CA ASP A 76 -6.98 -5.55 -1.11
C ASP A 76 -7.25 -5.47 -2.61
N THR A 77 -8.36 -4.82 -3.00
CA THR A 77 -8.68 -4.60 -4.42
C THR A 77 -7.78 -3.54 -5.07
N PHE A 78 -7.23 -2.61 -4.28
CA PHE A 78 -6.35 -1.56 -4.76
C PHE A 78 -4.92 -2.05 -5.02
N GLU A 79 -4.38 -2.91 -4.15
CA GLU A 79 -3.00 -3.43 -4.27
C GLU A 79 -2.84 -4.51 -5.36
N ASP A 80 -3.95 -5.04 -5.89
CA ASP A 80 -3.99 -6.01 -7.00
C ASP A 80 -3.24 -7.34 -6.74
N ASP A 81 -3.28 -8.26 -7.70
CA ASP A 81 -2.72 -9.63 -7.62
C ASP A 81 -1.17 -9.66 -7.64
N GLU A 82 -0.49 -8.53 -7.81
CA GLU A 82 0.99 -8.48 -7.86
C GLU A 82 1.65 -8.72 -6.49
N TYR A 83 0.88 -8.54 -5.41
CA TYR A 83 1.36 -8.71 -4.04
C TYR A 83 0.77 -9.92 -3.35
N ASP A 84 1.63 -10.63 -2.62
CA ASP A 84 1.20 -11.67 -1.69
C ASP A 84 0.88 -11.05 -0.33
N LEU A 85 -0.36 -11.23 0.14
CA LEU A 85 -0.75 -10.78 1.47
C LEU A 85 -0.33 -11.81 2.53
N CYS A 86 0.66 -11.45 3.35
CA CYS A 86 1.28 -12.34 4.33
C CYS A 86 1.39 -11.70 5.72
N PRO A 87 1.31 -12.48 6.82
CA PRO A 87 1.58 -11.97 8.15
C PRO A 87 3.09 -11.88 8.40
N ILE A 88 3.57 -10.76 8.97
CA ILE A 88 4.97 -10.60 9.37
C ILE A 88 5.09 -10.20 10.85
N PRO A 89 6.09 -10.71 11.59
CA PRO A 89 6.33 -10.28 12.96
C PRO A 89 6.98 -8.89 12.98
N LEU A 90 6.40 -7.98 13.75
CA LEU A 90 7.01 -6.67 14.06
C LEU A 90 7.48 -6.66 15.51
N PRO A 91 8.68 -6.15 15.82
CA PRO A 91 9.17 -6.06 17.19
C PRO A 91 8.60 -4.85 17.94
N HIS A 92 8.31 -3.75 17.23
CA HIS A 92 7.90 -2.47 17.82
C HIS A 92 6.86 -1.75 16.95
N PRO A 93 5.60 -1.64 17.41
CA PRO A 93 5.01 -2.40 18.53
C PRO A 93 5.01 -3.92 18.25
N PRO A 94 5.13 -4.80 19.28
CA PRO A 94 5.00 -6.23 19.10
C PRO A 94 3.65 -6.60 18.49
N ALA A 95 3.65 -7.10 17.26
CA ALA A 95 2.45 -7.47 16.53
C ALA A 95 2.77 -8.45 15.41
N THR A 96 1.74 -9.06 14.83
CA THR A 96 1.86 -9.87 13.61
C THR A 96 0.80 -9.42 12.59
N PRO A 97 0.93 -8.19 12.07
CA PRO A 97 0.01 -7.68 11.06
C PRO A 97 0.20 -8.40 9.73
N TRP A 98 -0.82 -8.30 8.90
CA TRP A 98 -0.71 -8.59 7.48
C TRP A 98 0.09 -7.48 6.78
N THR A 99 0.75 -7.81 5.68
CA THR A 99 1.45 -6.88 4.80
C THR A 99 1.43 -7.42 3.38
N TYR A 100 1.45 -6.51 2.40
CA TYR A 100 1.63 -6.87 0.99
C TYR A 100 3.12 -7.15 0.73
N LEU A 101 3.46 -8.30 0.15
CA LEU A 101 4.84 -8.68 -0.17
C LEU A 101 5.03 -8.72 -1.67
N TRP A 102 6.17 -8.21 -2.13
CA TRP A 102 6.52 -8.22 -3.55
C TRP A 102 7.31 -9.48 -3.89
N THR A 103 6.91 -10.17 -4.96
CA THR A 103 7.54 -11.42 -5.42
C THR A 103 8.34 -11.25 -6.71
N GLY A 104 8.22 -10.10 -7.38
CA GLY A 104 8.88 -9.80 -8.64
C GLY A 104 10.32 -9.26 -8.52
N PRO A 105 10.91 -8.83 -9.64
CA PRO A 105 12.21 -8.16 -9.65
C PRO A 105 12.20 -6.86 -8.85
N VAL A 106 13.32 -6.53 -8.20
CA VAL A 106 13.50 -5.30 -7.43
C VAL A 106 14.80 -4.61 -7.81
N ALA A 107 14.86 -3.29 -7.65
CA ALA A 107 16.11 -2.54 -7.75
C ALA A 107 17.00 -2.78 -6.52
N GLN A 108 18.29 -2.47 -6.66
CA GLN A 108 19.22 -2.51 -5.54
C GLN A 108 18.87 -1.44 -4.49
N ASP A 109 18.46 -0.27 -4.95
CA ASP A 109 18.12 0.85 -4.09
C ASP A 109 16.81 0.62 -3.32
N ASN A 110 16.70 1.31 -2.19
CA ASN A 110 15.47 1.38 -1.43
C ASN A 110 14.59 2.51 -1.97
N TRP A 111 13.29 2.32 -1.88
CA TRP A 111 12.34 3.38 -2.14
C TRP A 111 12.36 4.40 -0.99
N ASP A 112 12.21 5.68 -1.34
CA ASP A 112 12.30 6.80 -0.40
C ASP A 112 10.92 7.47 -0.25
N ALA A 113 10.25 7.14 0.86
CA ALA A 113 8.93 7.66 1.20
C ALA A 113 8.88 9.20 1.24
N PRO A 114 9.80 9.91 1.94
CA PRO A 114 9.92 11.37 1.85
C PRO A 114 10.02 11.92 0.43
N THR A 115 10.82 11.29 -0.44
CA THR A 115 10.94 11.74 -1.83
C THR A 115 9.63 11.54 -2.57
N PHE A 116 9.00 10.36 -2.48
CA PHE A 116 7.68 10.13 -3.08
C PHE A 116 6.62 11.13 -2.59
N ALA A 117 6.57 11.40 -1.29
CA ALA A 117 5.65 12.36 -0.70
C ALA A 117 5.79 13.76 -1.32
N ARG A 118 7.03 14.18 -1.56
CA ARG A 118 7.35 15.49 -2.14
C ARG A 118 7.08 15.56 -3.65
N THR A 119 7.32 14.48 -4.38
CA THR A 119 7.36 14.53 -5.86
C THR A 119 6.15 13.90 -6.54
N HIS A 120 5.50 12.92 -5.92
CA HIS A 120 4.49 12.08 -6.58
C HIS A 120 3.16 11.96 -5.84
N LEU A 121 3.14 12.05 -4.51
CA LEU A 121 1.93 11.79 -3.71
C LEU A 121 0.71 12.59 -4.16
N ALA A 122 0.87 13.89 -4.46
CA ALA A 122 -0.24 14.73 -4.90
C ALA A 122 -0.86 14.24 -6.23
N SER A 123 -0.01 13.87 -7.19
CA SER A 123 -0.45 13.28 -8.46
C SER A 123 -1.10 11.91 -8.22
N PHE A 124 -0.45 11.07 -7.42
CA PHE A 124 -0.92 9.73 -7.11
C PHE A 124 -2.33 9.75 -6.49
N VAL A 125 -2.56 10.63 -5.51
CA VAL A 125 -3.89 10.90 -4.90
C VAL A 125 -4.95 11.30 -5.92
N VAL A 126 -4.60 12.13 -6.91
CA VAL A 126 -5.54 12.55 -7.96
C VAL A 126 -5.95 11.36 -8.82
N HIS A 127 -4.99 10.51 -9.23
CA HIS A 127 -5.27 9.32 -10.01
C HIS A 127 -6.07 8.29 -9.22
N THR A 128 -5.70 8.02 -7.97
CA THR A 128 -6.45 7.10 -7.09
C THR A 128 -7.88 7.59 -6.84
N ARG A 129 -8.11 8.91 -6.73
CA ARG A 129 -9.46 9.46 -6.60
C ARG A 129 -10.29 9.23 -7.86
N ALA A 130 -9.68 9.32 -9.05
CA ALA A 130 -10.36 9.01 -10.30
C ALA A 130 -10.75 7.52 -10.36
N TRP A 131 -9.85 6.63 -9.97
CA TRP A 131 -10.12 5.20 -9.84
C TRP A 131 -11.27 4.90 -8.87
N CYS A 132 -11.26 5.50 -7.67
CA CYS A 132 -12.34 5.30 -6.68
C CYS A 132 -13.72 5.68 -7.24
N ARG A 133 -13.79 6.74 -8.07
CA ARG A 133 -15.05 7.16 -8.71
C ARG A 133 -15.51 6.12 -9.73
N ALA A 134 -14.61 5.64 -10.58
CA ALA A 134 -14.92 4.60 -11.58
C ALA A 134 -15.43 3.32 -10.91
N MET A 135 -14.75 2.86 -9.86
CA MET A 135 -15.12 1.66 -9.10
C MET A 135 -16.53 1.75 -8.47
N LEU A 136 -16.92 2.93 -7.97
CA LEU A 136 -18.25 3.15 -7.39
C LEU A 136 -19.36 3.19 -8.46
N ASP A 137 -19.06 3.74 -9.64
CA ASP A 137 -19.98 3.76 -10.77
C ASP A 137 -20.20 2.34 -11.32
N GLU A 138 -19.16 1.52 -11.44
CA GLU A 138 -19.24 0.11 -11.86
C GLU A 138 -20.04 -0.76 -10.89
N ARG A 139 -19.92 -0.51 -9.57
CA ARG A 139 -20.76 -1.21 -8.58
C ARG A 139 -22.24 -0.82 -8.69
N SER A 140 -22.54 0.36 -9.24
CA SER A 140 -23.90 0.84 -9.45
C SER A 140 -24.48 0.40 -10.79
N GLY A 141 -23.64 0.19 -11.80
CA GLY A 141 -24.00 -0.34 -13.12
C GLY A 141 -23.02 -1.44 -13.52
N GLY A 142 -23.38 -2.69 -13.25
CA GLY A 142 -22.46 -3.83 -13.34
C GLY A 142 -21.67 -3.93 -14.66
N THR A 143 -20.47 -4.49 -14.51
CA THR A 143 -19.49 -4.99 -15.51
C THR A 143 -18.38 -4.03 -15.95
N GLY A 144 -17.14 -4.34 -15.54
CA GLY A 144 -15.89 -4.01 -16.27
C GLY A 144 -14.78 -3.47 -15.37
N GLY A 145 -13.89 -4.33 -14.85
CA GLY A 145 -12.85 -3.95 -13.89
C GLY A 145 -11.96 -2.78 -14.33
N GLY A 146 -12.00 -1.69 -13.57
CA GLY A 146 -11.07 -0.58 -13.67
C GLY A 146 -9.67 -0.97 -13.24
N GLU A 147 -8.89 -1.49 -14.18
CA GLU A 147 -7.43 -1.59 -14.04
C GLU A 147 -6.87 -0.18 -13.90
N LEU A 148 -6.01 0.06 -12.91
CA LEU A 148 -5.27 1.31 -12.83
C LEU A 148 -4.54 1.47 -14.16
N SER A 149 -4.91 2.49 -14.94
CA SER A 149 -4.11 2.88 -16.11
C SER A 149 -2.68 3.02 -15.61
N GLY A 150 -1.79 2.13 -16.06
CA GLY A 150 -0.42 1.99 -15.57
C GLY A 150 0.38 3.30 -15.55
N ASP A 151 -0.13 4.34 -16.22
CA ASP A 151 0.36 5.71 -16.17
C ASP A 151 0.46 6.29 -14.75
N ALA A 152 -0.46 5.97 -13.84
CA ALA A 152 -0.41 6.53 -12.47
C ALA A 152 0.63 5.84 -11.59
N ALA A 153 0.85 4.54 -11.83
CA ALA A 153 1.78 3.70 -11.10
C ALA A 153 3.22 3.86 -11.59
N THR A 154 3.42 4.37 -12.79
CA THR A 154 4.73 4.43 -13.43
C THR A 154 5.36 5.82 -13.35
N SER A 155 6.68 5.84 -13.14
CA SER A 155 7.43 7.07 -13.33
C SER A 155 7.55 7.35 -14.82
N SER A 156 7.03 8.49 -15.29
CA SER A 156 7.42 8.99 -16.61
C SER A 156 8.95 9.25 -16.63
N PRO A 157 9.65 8.96 -17.74
CA PRO A 157 11.11 9.10 -17.85
C PRO A 157 11.61 10.55 -17.77
#